data_AF-A0A845Q780-F1
#
_entry.id   AF-A0A845Q780-F1
#
_cell.length_a   1.000
_cell.length_b   1.000
_cell.length_c   1.000
_cell.angle_alpha   90.00
_cell.angle_beta   90.00
_cell.angle_gamma   90.00
#
_symmetry.space_group_name_H-M   'P 1'
#
loop_
_entity.id
_entity.type
_entity.pdbx_description
1 polymer ?
#
loop_
_entity_poly.entity_id
_entity_poly.type
_entity_poly.pdbx_seq_one_letter_code
_entity_poly.pdbx_strand_id
1 'polypeptide(L)'
;MLIRKLRVERGWSQETLADISGLSVRTIQRLERGGNASMDTLGALAAAFEVDVATLAEETSMYAQKDLTEEERRAVAYVRDIKAFYSHLATYVVVIAALALVNLFSDAERLWFLWPLFGWGIGVAAHGLSVFEVVSLFDADWEKRQIRKRLDRNRSSADE
;
A
#
# COMPACT_ATOMS: atom_id res chain seq x y z
N MET A 1 5.88 13.32 -8.57
CA MET A 1 4.92 14.46 -8.55
C MET A 1 5.25 15.39 -9.68
N LEU A 2 4.23 15.99 -10.29
CA LEU A 2 4.38 16.92 -11.42
C LEU A 2 5.39 18.04 -11.13
N ILE A 3 5.30 18.68 -9.97
CA ILE A 3 6.19 19.81 -9.59
C ILE A 3 7.67 19.41 -9.67
N ARG A 4 8.02 18.22 -9.14
CA ARG A 4 9.38 17.69 -9.24
C ARG A 4 9.77 17.37 -10.68
N LYS A 5 8.84 16.85 -11.48
CA LYS A 5 9.07 16.52 -12.90
C LYS A 5 9.38 17.79 -13.69
N LEU A 6 8.52 18.81 -13.60
CA LEU A 6 8.69 20.12 -14.26
C LEU A 6 9.98 20.83 -13.85
N ARG A 7 10.34 20.75 -12.55
CA ARG A 7 11.59 21.33 -12.05
C ARG A 7 12.82 20.64 -12.66
N VAL A 8 12.83 19.31 -12.69
CA VAL A 8 13.94 18.52 -13.24
C VAL A 8 14.06 18.68 -14.75
N GLU A 9 12.94 18.74 -15.46
CA GLU A 9 12.90 18.96 -16.91
C GLU A 9 13.52 20.31 -17.30
N ARG A 10 13.37 21.33 -16.44
CA ARG A 10 14.01 22.65 -16.60
C ARG A 10 15.41 22.75 -16.01
N GLY A 11 15.94 21.67 -15.41
CA GLY A 11 17.27 21.64 -14.81
C GLY A 11 17.40 22.48 -13.52
N TRP A 12 16.31 22.78 -12.83
CA TRP A 12 16.31 23.66 -11.67
C TRP A 12 16.56 22.92 -10.35
N SER A 13 17.28 23.55 -9.43
CA SER A 13 17.37 23.09 -8.03
C SER A 13 16.11 23.53 -7.25
N GLN A 14 15.92 22.96 -6.05
CA GLN A 14 14.79 23.37 -5.19
C GLN A 14 14.92 24.83 -4.75
N GLU A 15 16.15 25.31 -4.57
CA GLU A 15 16.51 26.69 -4.28
C GLU A 15 16.18 27.60 -5.47
N THR A 16 16.58 27.23 -6.69
CA THR A 16 16.25 28.01 -7.89
C THR A 16 14.75 28.17 -8.08
N LEU A 17 13.97 27.10 -7.88
CA LEU A 17 12.51 27.19 -7.98
C LEU A 17 11.90 28.05 -6.87
N ALA A 18 12.43 27.97 -5.65
CA ALA A 18 12.02 28.82 -4.54
C ALA A 18 12.24 30.30 -4.86
N ASP A 19 13.40 30.64 -5.42
CA ASP A 19 13.74 32.01 -5.82
C ASP A 19 12.81 32.52 -6.94
N ILE A 20 12.55 31.73 -7.98
CA ILE A 20 11.71 32.13 -9.12
C ILE A 20 10.24 32.28 -8.70
N SER A 21 9.73 31.35 -7.88
CA SER A 21 8.33 31.35 -7.45
C SER A 21 8.04 32.25 -6.25
N GLY A 22 9.07 32.81 -5.59
CA GLY A 22 8.93 33.58 -4.35
C GLY A 22 8.46 32.73 -3.15
N LEU A 23 8.60 31.41 -3.22
CA LEU A 23 8.20 30.47 -2.16
C LEU A 23 9.42 30.03 -1.35
N SER A 24 9.21 29.58 -0.10
CA SER A 24 10.30 28.99 0.66
C SER A 24 10.71 27.62 0.11
N VAL A 25 11.99 27.26 0.19
CA VAL A 25 12.50 25.91 -0.16
C VAL A 25 11.75 24.82 0.60
N ARG A 26 11.36 25.08 1.86
CA ARG A 26 10.56 24.15 2.68
C ARG A 26 9.17 23.93 2.10
N THR A 27 8.56 24.98 1.52
CA THR A 27 7.29 24.88 0.79
C THR A 27 7.46 23.98 -0.43
N ILE A 28 8.49 24.21 -1.25
CA ILE A 28 8.79 23.38 -2.42
C ILE A 28 8.97 21.91 -2.03
N GLN A 29 9.80 21.62 -1.03
CA GLN A 29 10.04 20.26 -0.55
C GLN A 29 8.77 19.59 -0.02
N ARG A 30 7.92 20.32 0.69
CA ARG A 30 6.64 19.80 1.20
C ARG A 30 5.70 19.43 0.06
N LEU A 31 5.64 20.26 -0.98
CA LEU A 31 4.81 20.02 -2.17
C LEU A 31 5.36 18.86 -3.00
N GLU A 32 6.68 18.72 -3.16
CA GLU A 32 7.27 17.57 -3.85
C GLU A 32 7.06 16.24 -3.11
N ARG A 33 6.78 16.28 -1.80
CA ARG A 33 6.45 15.12 -0.95
C ARG A 33 4.95 14.83 -0.84
N GLY A 34 4.08 15.65 -1.45
CA GLY A 34 2.63 15.40 -1.51
C GLY A 34 1.79 16.18 -0.53
N GLY A 35 2.34 17.26 0.05
CA GLY A 35 1.54 18.18 0.84
C GLY A 35 0.58 19.01 -0.03
N ASN A 36 -0.55 19.43 0.55
CA ASN A 36 -1.51 20.31 -0.12
C ASN A 36 -0.96 21.75 -0.26
N ALA A 37 -1.22 22.41 -1.39
CA ALA A 37 -0.92 23.83 -1.64
C ALA A 37 -2.20 24.67 -1.58
N SER A 38 -2.09 25.95 -1.18
CA SER A 38 -3.16 26.93 -1.42
C SER A 38 -3.22 27.31 -2.91
N MET A 39 -4.35 27.87 -3.35
CA MET A 39 -4.48 28.38 -4.72
C MET A 39 -3.44 29.46 -5.05
N ASP A 40 -3.06 30.29 -4.08
CA ASP A 40 -1.99 31.28 -4.26
C ASP A 40 -0.62 30.62 -4.48
N THR A 41 -0.34 29.54 -3.75
CA THR A 41 0.91 28.79 -3.89
C THR A 41 0.97 28.07 -5.26
N LEU A 42 -0.17 27.53 -5.71
CA LEU A 42 -0.29 26.94 -7.04
C LEU A 42 -0.17 28.01 -8.14
N GLY A 43 -0.75 29.19 -7.93
CA GLY A 43 -0.61 30.34 -8.82
C GLY A 43 0.83 30.80 -8.99
N ALA A 44 1.58 30.92 -7.88
CA ALA A 44 3.00 31.27 -7.92
C ALA A 44 3.86 30.24 -8.65
N LEU A 45 3.58 28.95 -8.46
CA LEU A 45 4.26 27.87 -9.20
C LEU A 45 3.86 27.84 -10.68
N ALA A 46 2.60 28.08 -11.00
CA ALA A 46 2.11 28.17 -12.37
C ALA A 46 2.77 29.29 -13.15
N ALA A 47 2.89 30.47 -12.52
CA ALA A 47 3.64 31.59 -13.07
C ALA A 47 5.12 31.24 -13.28
N ALA A 48 5.78 30.63 -12.28
CA ALA A 48 7.18 30.23 -12.37
C ALA A 48 7.44 29.17 -13.46
N PHE A 49 6.47 28.27 -13.68
CA PHE A 49 6.55 27.22 -14.68
C PHE A 49 5.91 27.59 -16.01
N GLU A 50 5.36 28.80 -16.18
CA GLU A 50 4.64 29.21 -17.39
C GLU A 50 3.60 28.17 -17.86
N VAL A 51 2.89 27.55 -16.92
CA VAL A 51 1.82 26.59 -17.19
C VAL A 51 0.51 27.08 -16.61
N ASP A 52 -0.59 26.58 -17.12
CA ASP A 52 -1.91 26.95 -16.62
C ASP A 52 -2.12 26.43 -15.17
N VAL A 53 -2.71 27.28 -14.33
CA VAL A 53 -2.98 26.96 -12.92
C VAL A 53 -3.94 25.77 -12.82
N ALA A 54 -4.90 25.64 -13.74
CA ALA A 54 -5.84 24.52 -13.74
C ALA A 54 -5.13 23.21 -14.06
N THR A 55 -4.15 23.19 -14.98
CA THR A 55 -3.33 21.99 -15.25
C THR A 55 -2.53 21.57 -14.02
N LEU A 56 -1.89 22.53 -13.33
CA LEU A 56 -1.17 22.26 -12.08
C LEU A 56 -2.09 21.80 -10.95
N ALA A 57 -3.28 22.41 -10.83
CA ALA A 57 -4.27 22.07 -9.83
C ALA A 57 -4.86 20.68 -10.07
N GLU A 58 -5.19 20.36 -11.33
CA GLU A 58 -5.77 19.08 -11.75
C GLU A 58 -4.78 17.93 -11.59
N GLU A 59 -3.50 18.11 -11.94
CA GLU A 59 -2.49 17.08 -11.67
C GLU A 59 -2.18 16.99 -10.17
N THR A 60 -2.10 18.11 -9.44
CA THR A 60 -1.90 18.07 -7.99
C THR A 60 -3.08 17.38 -7.30
N SER A 61 -4.32 17.61 -7.73
CA SER A 61 -5.49 16.89 -7.26
C SER A 61 -5.49 15.43 -7.74
N MET A 62 -5.09 15.11 -8.96
CA MET A 62 -4.98 13.73 -9.47
C MET A 62 -3.94 12.92 -8.67
N TYR A 63 -2.84 13.55 -8.24
CA TYR A 63 -1.83 12.92 -7.40
C TYR A 63 -2.20 12.90 -5.91
N ALA A 64 -2.85 13.95 -5.38
CA ALA A 64 -3.31 14.03 -3.99
C ALA A 64 -4.57 13.18 -3.74
N GLN A 65 -5.39 13.03 -4.77
CA GLN A 65 -6.61 12.24 -4.86
C GLN A 65 -6.42 11.13 -5.90
N LYS A 66 -5.32 10.39 -5.82
CA LYS A 66 -5.33 9.03 -6.35
C LYS A 66 -6.17 8.17 -5.40
N ASP A 67 -7.46 8.50 -5.31
CA ASP A 67 -8.47 7.56 -4.85
C ASP A 67 -8.47 6.46 -5.89
N LEU A 68 -7.71 5.40 -5.60
CA LEU A 68 -7.76 4.17 -6.37
C LEU A 68 -9.24 3.82 -6.56
N THR A 69 -9.64 3.56 -7.80
CA THR A 69 -10.95 2.98 -8.09
C THR A 69 -11.13 1.72 -7.25
N GLU A 70 -12.37 1.32 -6.96
CA GLU A 70 -12.63 0.11 -6.16
C GLU A 70 -11.93 -1.13 -6.78
N GLU A 71 -11.87 -1.20 -8.11
CA GLU A 71 -11.14 -2.23 -8.85
C GLU A 71 -9.63 -2.16 -8.61
N GLU A 72 -9.03 -0.97 -8.70
CA GLU A 72 -7.60 -0.78 -8.40
C GLU A 72 -7.28 -1.10 -6.93
N ARG A 73 -8.15 -0.74 -5.98
CA ARG A 73 -7.97 -1.09 -4.55
C ARG A 73 -7.96 -2.59 -4.36
N ARG A 74 -8.87 -3.32 -5.01
CA ARG A 74 -8.91 -4.77 -4.98
C ARG A 74 -7.68 -5.38 -5.62
N ALA A 75 -7.24 -4.87 -6.76
CA ALA A 75 -6.01 -5.32 -7.41
C ALA A 75 -4.77 -5.10 -6.52
N VAL A 76 -4.65 -3.94 -5.87
CA VAL A 76 -3.57 -3.66 -4.92
C VAL A 76 -3.64 -4.57 -3.69
N ALA A 77 -4.84 -4.79 -3.14
CA ALA A 77 -5.05 -5.69 -2.01
C ALA A 77 -4.68 -7.13 -2.36
N TYR A 78 -5.13 -7.63 -3.51
CA TYR A 78 -4.80 -8.96 -4.03
C TYR A 78 -3.29 -9.15 -4.19
N VAL A 79 -2.58 -8.19 -4.80
CA VAL A 79 -1.12 -8.25 -4.95
C VAL A 79 -0.41 -8.22 -3.58
N ARG A 80 -0.93 -7.45 -2.62
CA ARG A 80 -0.39 -7.43 -1.25
C ARG A 80 -0.58 -8.78 -0.57
N ASP A 81 -1.73 -9.42 -0.73
CA ASP A 81 -2.05 -10.70 -0.12
C ASP A 81 -1.20 -11.82 -0.73
N ILE A 82 -0.95 -11.79 -2.04
CA ILE A 82 0.04 -12.66 -2.71
C ILE A 82 1.44 -12.50 -2.09
N LYS A 83 1.91 -11.26 -1.93
CA LYS A 83 3.24 -11.00 -1.35
C LYS A 83 3.33 -11.51 0.10
N ALA A 84 2.27 -11.29 0.89
CA ALA A 84 2.19 -11.78 2.26
C ALA A 84 2.24 -13.31 2.30
N PHE A 85 1.48 -13.99 1.43
CA PHE A 85 1.50 -15.44 1.30
C PHE A 85 2.90 -15.97 0.98
N TYR A 86 3.60 -15.40 -0.01
CA TYR A 86 4.97 -15.83 -0.35
C TYR A 86 5.96 -15.59 0.80
N SER A 87 5.80 -14.51 1.56
CA SER A 87 6.62 -14.27 2.76
C SER A 87 6.41 -15.35 3.82
N HIS A 88 5.15 -15.74 4.08
CA HIS A 88 4.82 -16.81 5.01
C HIS A 88 5.31 -18.17 4.52
N LEU A 89 5.13 -18.49 3.24
CA LEU A 89 5.61 -19.72 2.63
C LEU A 89 7.14 -19.82 2.69
N ALA A 90 7.85 -18.75 2.37
CA ALA A 90 9.32 -18.72 2.47
C ALA A 90 9.78 -18.95 3.91
N THR A 91 9.16 -18.26 4.88
CA THR A 91 9.45 -18.45 6.31
C THR A 91 9.20 -19.89 6.73
N TYR A 92 8.06 -20.46 6.33
CA TYR A 92 7.72 -21.85 6.60
C TYR A 92 8.76 -22.82 6.04
N VAL A 93 9.14 -22.69 4.76
CA VAL A 93 10.16 -23.55 4.14
C VAL A 93 11.50 -23.46 4.86
N VAL A 94 11.97 -22.25 5.18
CA VAL A 94 13.24 -22.03 5.89
C VAL A 94 13.21 -22.65 7.28
N VAL A 95 12.15 -22.43 8.04
CA VAL A 95 12.00 -22.97 9.39
C VAL A 95 11.92 -24.50 9.35
N ILE A 96 11.09 -25.08 8.48
CA ILE A 96 10.98 -26.52 8.34
C ILE A 96 12.30 -27.16 7.93
N ALA A 97 13.03 -26.57 6.97
CA ALA A 97 14.33 -27.05 6.56
C ALA A 97 15.33 -27.03 7.73
N ALA A 98 15.37 -25.93 8.51
CA ALA A 98 16.22 -25.82 9.68
C ALA A 98 15.85 -26.87 10.76
N LEU A 99 14.57 -27.05 11.06
CA LEU A 99 14.10 -28.06 12.02
C LEU A 99 14.40 -29.49 11.54
N ALA A 100 14.25 -29.76 10.24
CA ALA A 100 14.61 -31.04 9.65
C ALA A 100 16.10 -31.32 9.79
N LEU A 101 16.97 -30.33 9.51
CA LEU A 101 18.41 -30.46 9.74
C LEU A 101 18.72 -30.75 11.21
N VAL A 102 18.17 -29.96 12.14
CA VAL A 102 18.36 -30.19 13.59
C VAL A 102 17.91 -31.59 13.99
N ASN A 103 16.77 -32.04 13.49
CA ASN A 103 16.23 -33.35 13.78
C ASN A 103 17.18 -34.47 13.29
N LEU A 104 17.63 -34.39 12.03
CA LEU A 104 18.52 -35.39 11.42
C LEU A 104 19.91 -35.44 12.09
N PHE A 105 20.42 -34.31 12.59
CA PHE A 105 21.71 -34.27 13.30
C PHE A 105 21.63 -34.62 14.79
N SER A 106 20.45 -34.52 15.42
CA SER A 106 20.30 -34.74 16.86
C SER A 106 19.78 -36.14 17.20
N ASP A 107 18.69 -36.57 16.56
CA ASP A 107 17.98 -37.82 16.84
C ASP A 107 17.20 -38.25 15.59
N ALA A 108 17.90 -38.91 14.67
CA ALA A 108 17.35 -39.31 13.38
C ALA A 108 16.30 -40.44 13.49
N GLU A 109 16.24 -41.15 14.63
CA GLU A 109 15.26 -42.21 14.85
C GLU A 109 13.85 -41.66 15.07
N ARG A 110 13.74 -40.41 15.55
CA ARG A 110 12.47 -39.76 15.85
C ARG A 110 12.31 -38.47 15.06
N LEU A 111 11.57 -38.56 13.95
CA LEU A 111 11.31 -37.46 13.01
C LEU A 111 10.31 -36.41 13.53
N TRP A 112 10.62 -35.75 14.64
CA TRP A 112 9.69 -34.81 15.28
C TRP A 112 9.39 -33.56 14.43
N PHE A 113 10.26 -33.21 13.46
CA PHE A 113 10.02 -32.07 12.56
C PHE A 113 8.75 -32.24 11.68
N LEU A 114 8.25 -33.47 11.54
CA LEU A 114 7.01 -33.77 10.82
C LEU A 114 5.79 -33.13 11.50
N TRP A 115 5.81 -32.95 12.83
CA TRP A 115 4.70 -32.31 13.54
C TRP A 115 4.51 -30.83 13.12
N PRO A 116 5.55 -29.96 13.18
CA PRO A 116 5.48 -28.63 12.57
C PRO A 116 5.19 -28.66 11.06
N LEU A 117 5.80 -29.58 10.31
CA LEU A 117 5.62 -29.69 8.86
C LEU A 117 4.13 -29.82 8.52
N PHE A 118 3.46 -30.84 9.04
CA PHE A 118 2.05 -31.06 8.72
C PHE A 118 1.13 -30.09 9.46
N GLY A 119 1.39 -29.81 10.74
CA GLY A 119 0.56 -28.94 11.55
C GLY A 119 0.47 -27.51 11.00
N TRP A 120 1.62 -26.89 10.73
CA TRP A 120 1.65 -25.56 10.12
C TRP A 120 1.41 -25.59 8.61
N GLY A 121 1.81 -26.69 7.95
CA GLY A 121 1.63 -26.87 6.51
C GLY A 121 0.16 -26.82 6.09
N ILE A 122 -0.75 -27.37 6.91
CA ILE A 122 -2.20 -27.25 6.67
C ILE A 122 -2.64 -25.78 6.69
N GLY A 123 -2.16 -24.98 7.65
CA GLY A 123 -2.50 -23.56 7.74
C GLY A 123 -1.97 -22.74 6.57
N VAL A 124 -0.73 -23.01 6.14
CA VAL A 124 -0.14 -22.38 4.94
C VAL A 124 -0.91 -22.78 3.68
N ALA A 125 -1.28 -24.05 3.54
CA ALA A 125 -2.09 -24.53 2.42
C ALA A 125 -3.49 -23.87 2.39
N ALA A 126 -4.16 -23.79 3.53
CA ALA A 126 -5.46 -23.11 3.64
C ALA A 126 -5.35 -21.62 3.28
N HIS A 127 -4.33 -20.92 3.78
CA HIS A 127 -4.10 -19.52 3.43
C HIS A 127 -3.84 -19.34 1.93
N GLY A 128 -3.06 -20.24 1.31
CA GLY A 128 -2.85 -20.24 -0.14
C GLY A 128 -4.14 -20.41 -0.92
N LEU A 129 -4.96 -21.40 -0.57
CA LEU A 129 -6.27 -21.62 -1.21
C LEU A 129 -7.19 -20.39 -1.11
N SER A 130 -7.11 -19.65 0.00
CA SER A 130 -7.86 -18.40 0.19
C SER A 130 -7.31 -17.24 -0.64
N VAL A 131 -5.99 -17.05 -0.69
CA VAL A 131 -5.35 -15.94 -1.43
C VAL A 131 -5.52 -16.10 -2.94
N PHE A 132 -5.48 -17.34 -3.45
CA PHE A 132 -5.75 -17.63 -4.85
C PHE A 132 -7.25 -17.80 -5.16
N GLU A 133 -8.13 -17.42 -4.23
CA GLU A 133 -9.59 -17.41 -4.39
C GLU A 133 -10.19 -18.78 -4.80
N VAL A 134 -9.47 -19.89 -4.54
CA VAL A 134 -9.91 -21.26 -4.83
C VAL A 134 -10.99 -21.69 -3.82
N VAL A 135 -10.85 -21.24 -2.57
CA VAL A 135 -11.80 -21.51 -1.50
C VAL A 135 -12.01 -20.23 -0.68
N SER A 136 -13.27 -19.81 -0.51
CA SER A 136 -13.62 -18.75 0.43
C SER A 136 -13.71 -19.36 1.83
N LEU A 137 -12.64 -19.22 2.62
CA LEU A 137 -12.58 -19.74 4.01
C LEU A 137 -13.60 -19.06 4.93
N PHE A 138 -13.96 -17.82 4.61
CA PHE A 138 -15.03 -17.07 5.25
C PHE A 138 -16.18 -16.91 4.24
N ASP A 139 -17.34 -17.43 4.60
CA ASP A 139 -18.55 -17.37 3.78
C ASP A 139 -18.88 -15.90 3.43
N ALA A 140 -19.09 -15.61 2.14
CA ALA A 140 -19.35 -14.25 1.65
C ALA A 140 -20.59 -13.61 2.31
N ASP A 141 -21.55 -14.42 2.74
CA ASP A 141 -22.72 -13.95 3.46
C ASP A 141 -22.39 -13.54 4.91
N TRP A 142 -21.38 -14.15 5.52
CA TRP A 142 -20.88 -13.71 6.83
C TRP A 142 -20.23 -12.33 6.75
N GLU A 143 -19.40 -12.08 5.73
CA GLU A 143 -18.74 -10.79 5.53
C GLU A 143 -19.76 -9.66 5.31
N LYS A 144 -20.74 -9.88 4.43
CA LYS A 144 -21.84 -8.93 4.19
C LYS A 144 -22.60 -8.58 5.47
N ARG A 145 -22.86 -9.57 6.34
CA ARG A 145 -23.52 -9.33 7.64
C ARG A 145 -22.70 -8.44 8.55
N GLN A 146 -21.38 -8.63 8.61
CA GLN A 146 -20.51 -7.80 9.46
C GLN A 146 -20.37 -6.37 8.95
N ILE A 147 -20.25 -6.19 7.63
CA ILE A 147 -20.20 -4.86 7.01
C ILE A 147 -21.48 -4.09 7.32
N ARG A 148 -22.65 -4.72 7.14
CA ARG A 148 -23.95 -4.10 7.42
C ARG A 148 -24.06 -3.67 8.89
N LYS A 149 -23.69 -4.55 9.84
CA LYS A 149 -23.67 -4.21 11.28
C LYS A 149 -22.77 -3.00 11.60
N ARG A 150 -21.62 -2.88 10.93
CA ARG A 150 -20.67 -1.77 11.16
C ARG A 150 -21.21 -0.45 10.62
N LEU A 151 -21.86 -0.48 9.45
CA LEU A 151 -22.50 0.68 8.82
C LEU A 151 -23.70 1.19 9.64
N ASP A 152 -24.56 0.27 10.09
CA ASP A 152 -25.73 0.62 10.91
C ASP A 152 -25.30 1.29 12.23
N ARG A 153 -24.21 0.83 12.85
CA ARG A 153 -23.65 1.44 14.07
C ARG A 153 -23.07 2.85 13.84
N ASN A 154 -22.43 3.09 12.71
CA ASN A 154 -21.90 4.42 12.39
C ASN A 154 -23.04 5.42 12.08
N ARG A 155 -24.12 4.95 11.46
CA ARG A 155 -25.30 5.76 11.20
C ARG A 155 -26.03 6.15 12.48
N SER A 156 -26.23 5.21 13.41
CA SER A 156 -26.85 5.53 14.71
C SER A 156 -26.03 6.52 15.55
N SER A 157 -24.71 6.48 15.47
CA SER A 157 -23.84 7.46 16.18
C SER A 157 -23.72 8.82 15.49
N ALA A 158 -24.15 8.94 14.23
CA ALA A 158 -24.17 10.22 13.50
C ALA A 158 -25.52 10.94 13.64
N ASP A 159 -26.57 10.20 14.02
CA ASP A 159 -27.92 10.70 14.25
C ASP A 159 -28.18 11.07 15.74
N GLU A 160 -27.21 10.83 16.64
CA GLU A 160 -27.21 11.16 18.08
C GLU A 160 -26.39 12.43 18.38
#